data_AF-A0A1S8KIJ9-F1
#
_entry.id   AF-A0A1S8KIJ9-F1
#
_cell.length_a   1.000
_cell.length_b   1.000
_cell.length_c   1.000
_cell.angle_alpha   90.00
_cell.angle_beta   90.00
_cell.angle_gamma   90.00
#
_symmetry.space_group_name_H-M   'P 1'
#
loop_
_entity.id
_entity.type
_entity.pdbx_description
1 polymer ?
#
loop_
_entity_poly.entity_id
_entity_poly.type
_entity_poly.pdbx_seq_one_letter_code
_entity_poly.pdbx_strand_id
1 'polypeptide(L)'
;VTGFDKVPENGRTGWPTIYGLIEGLQVELGITNLVANFGPTTEKMYDNQVTPKWGKNLPKNIVFLIQGAFWCKGINPGGFDGVYTPYLDTAVKELQTDAGFNGSAVTGVLDAKWAKALFDMSAFVLVPGGDSKIRKMQQWLNVNYLEYTGIMPCDGIYQRNSNQALIFALQAELGYSPSEATGSYGNGTTSKTYPVSEGNSGNYVRIIQYGLYVNGYFEDGTFDGIFTKYMGLEVLAFRKFMVLPEYTEIADVVVIKGLLSSAGDIRRSADGADTSTQLTRSQIQTLVDNDIKIVGRYLTGTVGIGKDERNKYLTTEELNNIFSKNLSVFPIYQDGGAALAYFTYDRGLSDGKKAIDAAKNLNIPLTTVIYFAVDLDMLGEEILAYAGEYFKGVSAVMSYSGYQTGVYGTRNVCSQIINNGYASF
;
A
#
# COMPACT_ATOMS: atom_id res chain seq x y z
N VAL A 1 -18.35 30.40 17.48
CA VAL A 1 -17.31 30.91 16.56
C VAL A 1 -17.80 30.65 15.14
N THR A 2 -17.81 31.65 14.27
CA THR A 2 -18.24 31.47 12.87
C THR A 2 -17.28 30.53 12.14
N GLY A 3 -17.79 29.52 11.44
CA GLY A 3 -16.98 28.56 10.68
C GLY A 3 -16.40 27.40 11.49
N PHE A 4 -16.74 27.25 12.77
CA PHE A 4 -16.35 26.10 13.59
C PHE A 4 -17.38 24.97 13.46
N ASP A 5 -16.93 23.78 13.14
CA ASP A 5 -17.76 22.60 13.00
C ASP A 5 -18.07 21.98 14.37
N LYS A 6 -19.34 21.63 14.59
CA LYS A 6 -19.78 21.11 15.89
C LYS A 6 -19.20 19.71 16.13
N VAL A 7 -18.43 19.57 17.21
CA VAL A 7 -17.88 18.28 17.66
C VAL A 7 -18.96 17.46 18.37
N PRO A 8 -19.13 16.17 18.05
CA PRO A 8 -20.02 15.28 18.80
C PRO A 8 -19.54 15.02 20.24
N GLU A 9 -20.42 15.20 21.23
CA GLU A 9 -20.14 14.93 22.64
C GLU A 9 -20.40 13.44 22.99
N ASN A 10 -19.67 12.53 22.34
CA ASN A 10 -19.91 11.08 22.42
C ASN A 10 -18.79 10.28 23.12
N GLY A 11 -17.79 10.98 23.70
CA GLY A 11 -16.65 10.36 24.38
C GLY A 11 -15.65 9.66 23.45
N ARG A 12 -15.67 9.92 22.14
CA ARG A 12 -14.75 9.31 21.16
C ARG A 12 -13.72 10.32 20.66
N THR A 13 -12.49 9.86 20.41
CA THR A 13 -11.33 10.67 19.99
C THR A 13 -11.09 10.70 18.48
N GLY A 14 -12.09 10.37 17.66
CA GLY A 14 -11.94 10.23 16.20
C GLY A 14 -11.81 11.56 15.44
N TRP A 15 -11.83 11.48 14.10
CA TRP A 15 -11.69 12.62 13.19
C TRP A 15 -12.51 13.88 13.55
N PRO A 16 -13.82 13.79 13.90
CA PRO A 16 -14.58 14.97 14.30
C PRO A 16 -13.97 15.73 15.49
N THR A 17 -13.38 15.00 16.45
CA THR A 17 -12.72 15.59 17.61
C THR A 17 -11.40 16.26 17.22
N ILE A 18 -10.59 15.60 16.39
CA ILE A 18 -9.34 16.19 15.86
C ILE A 18 -9.63 17.44 15.02
N TYR A 19 -10.65 17.43 14.17
CA TYR A 19 -11.05 18.59 13.39
C TYR A 19 -11.45 19.79 14.27
N GLY A 20 -12.27 19.55 15.30
CA GLY A 20 -12.60 20.61 16.26
C GLY A 20 -11.38 21.15 17.03
N LEU A 21 -10.41 20.29 17.35
CA LEU A 21 -9.15 20.72 17.97
C LEU A 21 -8.31 21.58 17.02
N ILE A 22 -8.22 21.22 15.74
CA ILE A 22 -7.54 22.02 14.71
C ILE A 22 -8.21 23.38 14.53
N GLU A 23 -9.53 23.40 14.36
CA GLU A 23 -10.29 24.64 14.16
C GLU A 23 -10.22 25.54 15.39
N GLY A 24 -10.32 24.96 16.59
CA GLY A 24 -10.09 25.68 17.85
C GLY A 24 -8.70 26.31 17.91
N LEU A 25 -7.66 25.58 17.50
CA LEU A 25 -6.30 26.11 17.40
C LEU A 25 -6.20 27.25 16.39
N GLN A 26 -6.81 27.10 15.21
CA GLN A 26 -6.83 28.13 14.18
C GLN A 26 -7.48 29.43 14.68
N VAL A 27 -8.56 29.34 15.47
CA VAL A 27 -9.20 30.49 16.11
C VAL A 27 -8.26 31.21 17.05
N GLU A 28 -7.57 30.46 17.94
CA GLU A 28 -6.60 31.03 18.88
C GLU A 28 -5.37 31.63 18.18
N LEU A 29 -5.05 31.16 16.97
CA LEU A 29 -4.02 31.73 16.09
C LEU A 29 -4.49 32.96 15.29
N GLY A 30 -5.78 33.32 15.38
CA GLY A 30 -6.38 34.46 14.67
C GLY A 30 -6.75 34.17 13.20
N ILE A 31 -6.84 32.91 12.80
CA ILE A 31 -7.26 32.50 11.45
C ILE A 31 -8.78 32.61 11.36
N THR A 32 -9.28 33.31 10.34
CA THR A 32 -10.72 33.58 10.17
C THR A 32 -11.44 32.57 9.27
N ASN A 33 -10.74 32.05 8.25
CA ASN A 33 -11.26 31.01 7.37
C ASN A 33 -10.79 29.66 7.90
N LEU A 34 -11.59 29.08 8.79
CA LEU A 34 -11.28 27.81 9.43
C LEU A 34 -11.40 26.66 8.43
N VAL A 35 -10.51 25.69 8.57
CA VAL A 35 -10.54 24.42 7.84
C VAL A 35 -10.12 23.30 8.77
N ALA A 36 -10.76 22.14 8.63
CA ALA A 36 -10.47 20.89 9.33
C ALA A 36 -9.13 20.24 8.91
N ASN A 37 -8.05 21.03 8.78
CA ASN A 37 -6.72 20.60 8.39
C ASN A 37 -5.63 21.51 8.96
N PHE A 38 -4.54 20.91 9.43
CA PHE A 38 -3.33 21.64 9.85
C PHE A 38 -2.45 21.92 8.62
N GLY A 39 -2.77 22.99 7.90
CA GLY A 39 -2.11 23.39 6.66
C GLY A 39 -0.99 24.43 6.83
N PRO A 40 -0.38 24.89 5.72
CA PRO A 40 0.78 25.80 5.74
C PRO A 40 0.54 27.12 6.50
N THR A 41 -0.69 27.67 6.44
CA THR A 41 -1.05 28.87 7.22
C THR A 41 -1.02 28.59 8.72
N THR A 42 -1.58 27.46 9.15
CA THR A 42 -1.59 27.04 10.57
C THR A 42 -0.16 26.80 11.05
N GLU A 43 0.67 26.10 10.27
CA GLU A 43 2.09 25.86 10.59
C GLU A 43 2.84 27.17 10.81
N LYS A 44 2.78 28.08 9.83
CA LYS A 44 3.45 29.38 9.93
C LYS A 44 2.98 30.20 11.12
N MET A 45 1.67 30.22 11.40
CA MET A 45 1.13 30.97 12.54
C MET A 45 1.52 30.33 13.87
N TYR A 46 1.51 29.00 13.95
CA TYR A 46 1.92 28.27 15.14
C TYR A 46 3.38 28.54 15.48
N ASP A 47 4.30 28.44 14.51
CA ASP A 47 5.72 28.72 14.75
C ASP A 47 6.02 30.18 15.07
N ASN A 48 5.23 31.12 14.58
CA ASN A 48 5.38 32.53 14.92
C ASN A 48 4.84 32.88 16.32
N GLN A 49 3.77 32.19 16.78
CA GLN A 49 3.00 32.62 17.95
C GLN A 49 3.11 31.70 19.16
N VAL A 50 3.24 30.38 18.94
CA VAL A 50 3.21 29.33 19.97
C VAL A 50 4.62 28.84 20.29
N THR A 51 5.38 28.39 19.29
CA THR A 51 6.74 27.85 19.46
C THR A 51 7.67 28.76 20.27
N PRO A 52 7.74 30.10 20.07
CA PRO A 52 8.63 30.98 20.82
C PRO A 52 8.24 31.16 22.30
N LYS A 53 6.99 30.81 22.66
CA LYS A 53 6.43 30.89 24.01
C LYS A 53 6.43 29.54 24.73
N TRP A 54 6.88 28.47 24.07
CA TRP A 54 6.95 27.13 24.64
C TRP A 54 7.72 27.13 25.97
N GLY A 55 7.20 26.46 27.00
CA GLY A 55 7.79 26.40 28.34
C GLY A 55 7.78 27.71 29.14
N LYS A 56 7.10 28.76 28.64
CA LYS A 56 6.99 30.07 29.32
C LYS A 56 5.51 30.39 29.58
N ASN A 57 4.94 31.31 28.80
CA ASN A 57 3.61 31.86 28.99
C ASN A 57 2.71 31.50 27.79
N LEU A 58 2.43 30.22 27.62
CA LEU A 58 1.46 29.77 26.62
C LEU A 58 0.04 30.23 27.01
N PRO A 59 -0.78 30.71 26.06
CA PRO A 59 -2.17 31.04 26.33
C PRO A 59 -2.95 29.82 26.84
N LYS A 60 -3.83 30.03 27.83
CA LYS A 60 -4.61 28.96 28.46
C LYS A 60 -5.35 28.07 27.46
N ASN A 61 -6.01 28.68 26.47
CA ASN A 61 -6.79 27.95 25.46
C ASN A 61 -5.90 27.11 24.53
N ILE A 62 -4.72 27.61 24.16
CA ILE A 62 -3.72 26.84 23.41
C ILE A 62 -3.30 25.60 24.20
N VAL A 63 -3.07 25.74 25.51
CA VAL A 63 -2.70 24.60 26.36
C VAL A 63 -3.84 23.57 26.43
N PHE A 64 -5.10 23.99 26.57
CA PHE A 64 -6.24 23.08 26.51
C PHE A 64 -6.28 22.28 25.20
N LEU A 65 -6.09 22.94 24.06
CA LEU A 65 -6.12 22.30 22.75
C LEU A 65 -5.00 21.26 22.61
N ILE A 66 -3.80 21.57 23.09
CA ILE A 66 -2.66 20.64 23.07
C ILE A 66 -2.90 19.46 24.02
N GLN A 67 -3.36 19.71 25.25
CA GLN A 67 -3.71 18.65 26.20
C GLN A 67 -4.79 17.74 25.60
N GLY A 68 -5.82 18.32 24.96
CA GLY A 68 -6.88 17.57 24.29
C GLY A 68 -6.37 16.69 23.16
N ALA A 69 -5.44 17.20 22.35
CA ALA A 69 -4.83 16.43 21.28
C ALA A 69 -3.96 15.27 21.80
N PHE A 70 -3.21 15.47 22.90
CA PHE A 70 -2.48 14.39 23.56
C PHE A 70 -3.40 13.31 24.13
N TRP A 71 -4.51 13.69 24.77
CA TRP A 71 -5.52 12.73 25.20
C TRP A 71 -6.11 11.93 24.04
N CYS A 72 -6.35 12.57 22.89
CA CYS A 72 -6.76 11.87 21.69
C CYS A 72 -5.70 10.89 21.17
N LYS A 73 -4.42 11.21 21.38
CA LYS A 73 -3.27 10.36 21.05
C LYS A 73 -3.02 9.21 22.02
N GLY A 74 -3.65 9.23 23.19
CA GLY A 74 -3.41 8.28 24.28
C GLY A 74 -2.12 8.54 25.06
N ILE A 75 -1.50 9.72 24.90
CA ILE A 75 -0.32 10.15 25.66
C ILE A 75 -0.80 11.06 26.79
N ASN A 76 -0.32 10.86 28.02
CA ASN A 76 -0.80 11.58 29.19
C ASN A 76 -0.12 12.96 29.34
N PRO A 77 -0.84 14.10 29.13
CA PRO A 77 -0.27 15.43 29.28
C PRO A 77 -0.40 15.98 30.71
N GLY A 78 -0.90 15.19 31.66
CA GLY A 78 -1.33 15.63 32.99
C GLY A 78 -2.82 15.93 33.04
N GLY A 79 -3.19 17.13 33.49
CA GLY A 79 -4.59 17.56 33.53
C GLY A 79 -5.17 17.93 32.16
N PHE A 80 -6.46 18.26 32.14
CA PHE A 80 -7.10 19.03 31.08
C PHE A 80 -7.60 20.33 31.70
N ASP A 81 -6.68 21.26 31.96
CA ASP A 81 -6.87 22.44 32.81
C ASP A 81 -6.35 23.75 32.19
N GLY A 82 -5.67 23.65 31.03
CA GLY A 82 -5.08 24.79 30.34
C GLY A 82 -3.80 25.31 31.02
N VAL A 83 -3.16 24.51 31.89
CA VAL A 83 -1.93 24.87 32.59
C VAL A 83 -0.74 24.11 32.01
N TYR A 84 0.33 24.83 31.65
CA TYR A 84 1.57 24.19 31.22
C TYR A 84 2.27 23.56 32.43
N THR A 85 2.43 22.24 32.43
CA THR A 85 3.08 21.49 33.51
C THR A 85 4.29 20.70 33.00
N PRO A 86 5.15 20.20 33.90
CA PRO A 86 6.18 19.22 33.54
C PRO A 86 5.61 17.93 32.89
N TYR A 87 4.35 17.59 33.15
CA TYR A 87 3.69 16.45 32.47
C TYR A 87 3.48 16.73 30.98
N LEU A 88 3.13 17.97 30.63
CA LEU A 88 2.97 18.34 29.22
C LEU A 88 4.31 18.28 28.48
N ASP A 89 5.39 18.77 29.08
CA ASP A 89 6.76 18.61 28.54
C ASP A 89 7.13 17.13 28.36
N THR A 90 6.78 16.29 29.33
CA THR A 90 7.00 14.83 29.25
C THR A 90 6.22 14.19 28.10
N ALA A 91 4.95 14.56 27.90
CA ALA A 91 4.13 14.07 26.80
C ALA A 91 4.71 14.42 25.42
N VAL A 92 5.30 15.60 25.27
CA VAL A 92 5.97 15.99 24.02
C VAL A 92 7.20 15.13 23.78
N LYS A 93 8.01 14.90 24.82
CA LYS A 93 9.19 14.03 24.73
C LYS A 93 8.80 12.58 24.43
N GLU A 94 7.69 12.10 24.99
CA GLU A 94 7.13 10.78 24.68
C GLU A 94 6.75 10.69 23.19
N LEU A 95 5.98 11.65 22.66
CA LEU A 95 5.65 11.71 21.23
C LEU A 95 6.90 11.69 20.33
N GLN A 96 7.91 12.50 20.68
CA GLN A 96 9.16 12.56 19.93
C GLN A 96 9.91 11.22 19.95
N THR A 97 9.96 10.59 21.12
CA THR A 97 10.59 9.27 21.31
C THR A 97 9.85 8.18 20.56
N ASP A 98 8.52 8.19 20.60
CA ASP A 98 7.67 7.23 19.89
C ASP A 98 7.74 7.38 18.37
N ALA A 99 7.96 8.60 17.88
CA ALA A 99 8.28 8.85 16.48
C ALA A 99 9.71 8.46 16.06
N GLY A 100 10.54 7.99 17.00
CA GLY A 100 11.88 7.43 16.74
C GLY A 100 13.06 8.28 17.19
N PHE A 101 12.83 9.51 17.66
CA PHE A 101 13.89 10.43 18.02
C PHE A 101 14.48 10.08 19.39
N ASN A 102 15.76 10.39 19.61
CA ASN A 102 16.44 10.09 20.86
C ASN A 102 17.51 11.15 21.19
N GLY A 103 18.04 11.10 22.41
CA GLY A 103 19.12 11.98 22.85
C GLY A 103 18.76 13.47 22.72
N SER A 104 19.66 14.24 22.11
CA SER A 104 19.47 15.69 21.91
C SER A 104 18.36 16.04 20.92
N ALA A 105 17.90 15.08 20.10
CA ALA A 105 16.80 15.32 19.16
C ALA A 105 15.42 15.30 19.85
N VAL A 106 15.34 14.80 21.08
CA VAL A 106 14.14 14.88 21.93
C VAL A 106 14.20 16.19 22.72
N THR A 107 13.72 17.25 22.08
CA THR A 107 13.80 18.62 22.61
C THR A 107 12.76 18.93 23.68
N GLY A 108 11.65 18.19 23.70
CA GLY A 108 10.45 18.55 24.47
C GLY A 108 9.72 19.79 23.96
N VAL A 109 10.12 20.33 22.80
CA VAL A 109 9.47 21.48 22.15
C VAL A 109 8.48 20.99 21.11
N LEU A 110 7.21 21.37 21.28
CA LEU A 110 6.15 21.11 20.29
C LEU A 110 6.13 22.27 19.28
N ASP A 111 7.05 22.24 18.32
CA ASP A 111 7.02 23.15 17.17
C ASP A 111 5.87 22.81 16.20
N ALA A 112 5.68 23.59 15.12
CA ALA A 112 4.59 23.36 14.18
C ALA A 112 4.60 21.97 13.55
N LYS A 113 5.77 21.35 13.35
CA LYS A 113 5.91 20.02 12.76
C LYS A 113 5.39 18.95 13.70
N TRP A 114 5.78 19.02 14.97
CA TRP A 114 5.29 18.11 16.00
C TRP A 114 3.82 18.37 16.34
N ALA A 115 3.38 19.63 16.35
CA ALA A 115 1.98 19.99 16.52
C ALA A 115 1.14 19.37 15.39
N LYS A 116 1.55 19.51 14.13
CA LYS A 116 0.85 18.89 13.00
C LYS A 116 0.71 17.37 13.15
N ALA A 117 1.76 16.69 13.62
CA ALA A 117 1.73 15.25 13.90
C ALA A 117 0.81 14.88 15.08
N LEU A 118 0.70 15.77 16.07
CA LEU A 118 -0.17 15.61 17.23
C LEU A 118 -1.65 15.83 16.87
N PHE A 119 -1.96 16.91 16.14
CA PHE A 119 -3.30 17.27 15.65
C PHE A 119 -3.70 16.44 14.42
N ASP A 120 -3.55 15.13 14.53
CA ASP A 120 -3.86 14.14 13.50
C ASP A 120 -4.20 12.79 14.15
N MET A 121 -4.87 11.91 13.41
CA MET A 121 -5.21 10.55 13.87
C MET A 121 -4.06 9.55 13.81
N SER A 122 -2.87 9.93 13.30
CA SER A 122 -1.69 9.05 13.27
C SER A 122 -1.38 8.43 14.63
N ALA A 123 -1.07 7.14 14.68
CA ALA A 123 -0.53 6.49 15.88
C ALA A 123 1.00 6.45 15.84
N PHE A 124 1.65 6.69 16.99
CA PHE A 124 3.11 6.58 17.14
C PHE A 124 3.54 5.39 18.01
N VAL A 125 2.58 4.62 18.48
CA VAL A 125 2.75 3.38 19.23
C VAL A 125 2.34 2.20 18.37
N LEU A 126 2.87 1.01 18.69
CA LEU A 126 2.50 -0.22 18.01
C LEU A 126 1.00 -0.51 18.24
N VAL A 127 0.21 -0.55 17.17
CA VAL A 127 -1.23 -0.83 17.26
C VAL A 127 -1.50 -2.34 17.22
N PRO A 128 -2.69 -2.82 17.64
CA PRO A 128 -3.08 -4.21 17.45
C PRO A 128 -2.98 -4.63 15.97
N GLY A 129 -2.32 -5.77 15.70
CA GLY A 129 -2.04 -6.23 14.33
C GLY A 129 -0.84 -5.56 13.66
N GLY A 130 -0.22 -4.57 14.31
CA GLY A 130 1.01 -3.94 13.85
C GLY A 130 2.25 -4.82 14.06
N ASP A 131 3.24 -4.61 13.21
CA ASP A 131 4.54 -5.27 13.25
C ASP A 131 5.61 -4.35 13.84
N SER A 132 6.30 -4.85 14.87
CA SER A 132 7.40 -4.13 15.53
C SER A 132 8.58 -3.78 14.60
N LYS A 133 8.86 -4.58 13.57
CA LYS A 133 9.92 -4.29 12.58
C LYS A 133 9.47 -3.19 11.61
N ILE A 134 8.19 -3.19 11.20
CA ILE A 134 7.61 -2.08 10.43
C ILE A 134 7.62 -0.80 11.27
N ARG A 135 7.29 -0.86 12.56
CA ARG A 135 7.38 0.31 13.45
C ARG A 135 8.81 0.87 13.50
N LYS A 136 9.81 0.00 13.67
CA LYS A 136 11.22 0.42 13.65
C LYS A 136 11.62 1.06 12.32
N MET A 137 11.11 0.56 11.20
CA MET A 137 11.29 1.18 9.88
C MET A 137 10.68 2.59 9.84
N GLN A 138 9.43 2.75 10.27
CA GLN A 138 8.74 4.05 10.30
C GLN A 138 9.50 5.07 11.16
N GLN A 139 9.94 4.65 12.35
CA GLN A 139 10.77 5.46 13.24
C GLN A 139 12.10 5.85 12.59
N TRP A 140 12.77 4.88 11.96
CA TRP A 140 14.02 5.13 11.24
C TRP A 140 13.82 6.13 10.09
N LEU A 141 12.72 6.01 9.34
CA LEU A 141 12.37 6.93 8.26
C LEU A 141 12.15 8.36 8.78
N ASN A 142 11.39 8.53 9.86
CA ASN A 142 11.16 9.83 10.50
C ASN A 142 12.47 10.51 10.91
N VAL A 143 13.41 9.75 11.49
CA VAL A 143 14.69 10.30 11.96
C VAL A 143 15.60 10.70 10.79
N ASN A 144 15.65 9.90 9.73
CA ASN A 144 16.65 10.07 8.66
C ASN A 144 16.14 10.87 7.46
N TYR A 145 14.82 10.95 7.25
CA TYR A 145 14.22 11.57 6.07
C TYR A 145 13.07 12.53 6.43
N LEU A 146 13.19 13.16 7.60
CA LEU A 146 12.24 14.14 8.13
C LEU A 146 11.90 15.26 7.12
N GLU A 147 12.89 15.74 6.39
CA GLU A 147 12.72 16.84 5.42
C GLU A 147 11.92 16.43 4.18
N TYR A 148 11.84 15.14 3.87
CA TYR A 148 11.15 14.61 2.71
C TYR A 148 9.70 14.24 3.01
N THR A 149 9.45 13.74 4.22
CA THR A 149 8.17 13.10 4.57
C THR A 149 7.42 13.79 5.70
N GLY A 150 8.10 14.66 6.47
CA GLY A 150 7.57 15.13 7.75
C GLY A 150 7.58 14.01 8.80
N ILE A 151 6.72 14.13 9.81
CA ILE A 151 6.56 13.12 10.86
C ILE A 151 5.42 12.19 10.45
N MET A 152 5.75 10.94 10.18
CA MET A 152 4.81 9.90 9.76
C MET A 152 4.43 8.97 10.93
N PRO A 153 3.23 8.35 10.91
CA PRO A 153 2.83 7.39 11.93
C PRO A 153 3.86 6.26 12.11
N CYS A 154 4.01 5.83 13.36
CA CYS A 154 4.86 4.73 13.80
C CYS A 154 3.99 3.62 14.41
N ASP A 155 2.95 3.21 13.68
CA ASP A 155 1.90 2.29 14.10
C ASP A 155 2.25 0.81 13.89
N GLY A 156 3.28 0.51 13.10
CA GLY A 156 3.65 -0.84 12.71
C GLY A 156 2.83 -1.40 11.54
N ILE A 157 2.02 -0.59 10.86
CA ILE A 157 1.24 -1.01 9.70
C ILE A 157 1.91 -0.54 8.41
N TYR A 158 2.26 -1.49 7.53
CA TYR A 158 2.75 -1.14 6.20
C TYR A 158 1.59 -0.74 5.31
N GLN A 159 1.63 0.49 4.82
CA GLN A 159 0.57 1.10 4.02
C GLN A 159 1.18 1.96 2.91
N ARG A 160 0.32 2.49 2.04
CA ARG A 160 0.73 3.34 0.90
C ARG A 160 1.71 4.43 1.32
N ASN A 161 1.45 5.11 2.44
CA ASN A 161 2.29 6.19 2.95
C ASN A 161 3.66 5.67 3.43
N SER A 162 3.73 4.49 4.05
CA SER A 162 5.00 3.84 4.43
C SER A 162 5.82 3.47 3.18
N ASN A 163 5.18 2.95 2.12
CA ASN A 163 5.85 2.67 0.84
C ASN A 163 6.36 3.97 0.19
N GLN A 164 5.54 5.02 0.20
CA GLN A 164 5.94 6.32 -0.35
C GLN A 164 7.14 6.91 0.41
N ALA A 165 7.17 6.78 1.74
CA ALA A 165 8.30 7.20 2.57
C ALA A 165 9.58 6.41 2.25
N LEU A 166 9.50 5.10 1.97
CA LEU A 166 10.66 4.33 1.47
C LEU A 166 11.15 4.85 0.10
N ILE A 167 10.25 5.24 -0.79
CA ILE A 167 10.64 5.81 -2.10
C ILE A 167 11.28 7.20 -1.91
N PHE A 168 10.76 8.03 -1.02
CA PHE A 168 11.39 9.30 -0.66
C PHE A 168 12.80 9.09 -0.10
N ALA A 169 12.97 8.13 0.81
CA ALA A 169 14.27 7.74 1.34
C ALA A 169 15.21 7.28 0.22
N LEU A 170 14.74 6.44 -0.71
CA LEU A 170 15.52 6.02 -1.87
C LEU A 170 15.95 7.22 -2.71
N GLN A 171 15.05 8.14 -2.99
CA GLN A 171 15.34 9.35 -3.77
C GLN A 171 16.37 10.23 -3.05
N ALA A 172 16.29 10.39 -1.73
CA ALA A 172 17.30 11.10 -0.95
C ALA A 172 18.69 10.46 -1.10
N GLU A 173 18.79 9.13 -0.97
CA GLU A 173 20.05 8.38 -1.16
C GLU A 173 20.55 8.38 -2.62
N LEU A 174 19.67 8.68 -3.58
CA LEU A 174 19.99 8.91 -5.00
C LEU A 174 20.30 10.39 -5.32
N GLY A 175 20.42 11.24 -4.29
CA GLY A 175 20.82 12.63 -4.39
C GLY A 175 19.73 13.57 -4.92
N TYR A 176 18.45 13.25 -4.71
CA TYR A 176 17.35 14.20 -4.91
C TYR A 176 17.24 15.11 -3.70
N SER A 177 17.06 16.42 -3.91
CA SER A 177 16.66 17.32 -2.84
C SER A 177 15.20 17.09 -2.43
N PRO A 178 14.77 17.57 -1.23
CA PRO A 178 13.36 17.49 -0.81
C PRO A 178 12.38 18.10 -1.82
N SER A 179 12.78 19.13 -2.56
CA SER A 179 11.95 19.76 -3.60
C SER A 179 11.87 18.97 -4.92
N GLU A 180 12.82 18.08 -5.19
CA GLU A 180 12.85 17.27 -6.41
C GLU A 180 12.26 15.88 -6.20
N ALA A 181 12.31 15.37 -4.97
CA ALA A 181 11.75 14.08 -4.62
C ALA A 181 10.21 14.11 -4.73
N THR A 182 9.64 13.01 -5.21
CA THR A 182 8.20 12.89 -5.50
C THR A 182 7.52 11.74 -4.76
N GLY A 183 8.31 10.86 -4.12
CA GLY A 183 7.81 9.63 -3.53
C GLY A 183 7.27 8.63 -4.57
N SER A 184 7.53 8.86 -5.86
CA SER A 184 7.12 7.99 -6.97
C SER A 184 8.33 7.40 -7.68
N TYR A 185 8.32 6.09 -7.94
CA TYR A 185 9.41 5.40 -8.63
C TYR A 185 9.29 5.51 -10.15
N GLY A 186 9.51 6.71 -10.67
CA GLY A 186 9.45 7.02 -12.11
C GLY A 186 10.75 6.78 -12.87
N ASN A 187 10.79 7.28 -14.12
CA ASN A 187 11.96 7.17 -15.01
C ASN A 187 13.22 7.81 -14.42
N GLY A 188 13.12 8.96 -13.76
CA GLY A 188 14.27 9.61 -13.13
C GLY A 188 14.89 8.77 -12.01
N THR A 189 14.06 8.26 -11.10
CA THR A 189 14.52 7.35 -10.02
C THR A 189 15.11 6.07 -10.63
N THR A 190 14.46 5.52 -11.66
CA THR A 190 14.96 4.36 -12.42
C THR A 190 16.36 4.62 -12.99
N SER A 191 16.62 5.78 -13.60
CA SER A 191 17.92 6.08 -14.20
C SER A 191 19.05 6.29 -13.19
N LYS A 192 18.72 6.69 -11.95
CA LYS A 192 19.73 6.88 -10.89
C LYS A 192 19.95 5.63 -10.02
N THR A 193 19.02 4.66 -10.06
CA THR A 193 19.13 3.41 -9.28
C THR A 193 20.34 2.61 -9.73
N TYR A 194 21.24 2.27 -8.80
CA TYR A 194 22.42 1.46 -9.06
C TYR A 194 22.35 0.12 -8.33
N PRO A 195 22.99 -0.94 -8.89
CA PRO A 195 22.96 -2.26 -8.28
C PRO A 195 23.80 -2.31 -7.00
N VAL A 196 23.38 -3.15 -6.06
CA VAL A 196 24.16 -3.50 -4.86
C VAL A 196 24.21 -5.02 -4.68
N SER A 197 25.27 -5.47 -4.04
CA SER A 197 25.59 -6.88 -3.77
C SER A 197 26.34 -7.03 -2.45
N GLU A 198 26.72 -8.26 -2.11
CA GLU A 198 27.45 -8.58 -0.88
C GLU A 198 28.64 -7.64 -0.63
N GLY A 199 28.72 -7.12 0.60
CA GLY A 199 29.75 -6.17 1.03
C GLY A 199 29.39 -4.69 0.85
N ASN A 200 28.37 -4.35 0.04
CA ASN A 200 27.87 -2.98 0.01
C ASN A 200 27.19 -2.61 1.33
N SER A 201 27.25 -1.33 1.70
CA SER A 201 26.64 -0.85 2.93
C SER A 201 26.10 0.58 2.80
N GLY A 202 25.30 0.99 3.77
CA GLY A 202 24.71 2.33 3.88
C GLY A 202 23.18 2.31 3.90
N ASN A 203 22.60 3.50 3.99
CA ASN A 203 21.15 3.65 4.07
C ASN A 203 20.44 3.18 2.80
N TYR A 204 21.05 3.34 1.62
CA TYR A 204 20.56 2.77 0.36
C TYR A 204 20.32 1.25 0.48
N VAL A 205 21.26 0.52 1.07
CA VAL A 205 21.12 -0.92 1.33
C VAL A 205 20.03 -1.18 2.37
N ARG A 206 19.94 -0.37 3.43
CA ARG A 206 18.89 -0.51 4.46
C ARG A 206 17.49 -0.35 3.89
N ILE A 207 17.29 0.55 2.94
CA ILE A 207 16.02 0.72 2.23
C ILE A 207 15.66 -0.57 1.46
N ILE A 208 16.64 -1.22 0.84
CA ILE A 208 16.43 -2.49 0.13
C ILE A 208 16.15 -3.62 1.12
N GLN A 209 16.80 -3.66 2.29
CA GLN A 209 16.49 -4.60 3.37
C GLN A 209 15.02 -4.47 3.80
N TYR A 210 14.54 -3.24 4.02
CA TYR A 210 13.12 -2.99 4.31
C TYR A 210 12.20 -3.35 3.13
N GLY A 211 12.61 -3.05 1.89
CA GLY A 211 11.89 -3.43 0.68
C GLY A 211 11.70 -4.94 0.55
N LEU A 212 12.72 -5.74 0.86
CA LEU A 212 12.62 -7.21 0.93
C LEU A 212 11.64 -7.63 2.02
N TYR A 213 11.78 -7.08 3.23
CA TYR A 213 10.93 -7.38 4.38
C TYR A 213 9.45 -7.22 4.11
N VAL A 214 9.05 -6.06 3.58
CA VAL A 214 7.62 -5.77 3.29
C VAL A 214 7.07 -6.60 2.13
N ASN A 215 7.96 -7.30 1.39
CA ASN A 215 7.59 -8.25 0.34
C ASN A 215 7.64 -9.71 0.81
N GLY A 216 7.87 -9.99 2.10
CA GLY A 216 7.91 -11.33 2.68
C GLY A 216 9.26 -12.04 2.51
N TYR A 217 10.33 -11.27 2.37
CA TYR A 217 11.71 -11.77 2.26
C TYR A 217 12.59 -11.13 3.32
N PHE A 218 13.75 -11.71 3.63
CA PHE A 218 14.67 -11.15 4.64
C PHE A 218 14.01 -10.99 6.02
N GLU A 219 13.06 -11.87 6.36
CA GLU A 219 12.27 -11.79 7.59
C GLU A 219 13.14 -11.95 8.84
N ASP A 220 14.18 -12.79 8.79
CA ASP A 220 15.13 -13.01 9.89
C ASP A 220 16.35 -12.09 9.83
N GLY A 221 16.33 -11.11 8.92
CA GLY A 221 17.44 -10.21 8.66
C GLY A 221 17.59 -9.08 9.69
N THR A 222 18.79 -8.50 9.72
CA THR A 222 19.09 -7.27 10.47
C THR A 222 19.03 -6.06 9.54
N PHE A 223 18.34 -5.00 9.97
CA PHE A 223 18.20 -3.75 9.21
C PHE A 223 19.33 -2.75 9.49
N ASP A 224 20.58 -3.21 9.38
CA ASP A 224 21.79 -2.44 9.67
C ASP A 224 22.33 -1.68 8.45
N GLY A 225 21.79 -1.92 7.26
CA GLY A 225 22.30 -1.38 6.00
C GLY A 225 23.56 -2.09 5.52
N ILE A 226 23.79 -3.35 5.86
CA ILE A 226 24.87 -4.18 5.32
C ILE A 226 24.28 -5.24 4.40
N PHE A 227 24.77 -5.30 3.17
CA PHE A 227 24.36 -6.32 2.22
C PHE A 227 25.13 -7.60 2.53
N THR A 228 24.50 -8.51 3.25
CA THR A 228 25.07 -9.80 3.64
C THR A 228 24.81 -10.87 2.58
N LYS A 229 25.52 -11.99 2.67
CA LYS A 229 25.22 -13.19 1.87
C LYS A 229 23.75 -13.63 2.01
N TYR A 230 23.19 -13.56 3.22
CA TYR A 230 21.79 -13.90 3.47
C TYR A 230 20.84 -12.99 2.67
N MET A 231 21.06 -11.68 2.69
CA MET A 231 20.29 -10.73 1.86
C MET A 231 20.38 -11.08 0.37
N GLY A 232 21.55 -11.49 -0.12
CA GLY A 232 21.73 -11.94 -1.50
C GLY A 232 20.88 -13.16 -1.87
N LEU A 233 20.78 -14.15 -0.96
CA LEU A 233 19.91 -15.32 -1.15
C LEU A 233 18.43 -14.95 -1.17
N GLU A 234 18.02 -13.98 -0.35
CA GLU A 234 16.64 -13.44 -0.33
C GLU A 234 16.32 -12.70 -1.64
N VAL A 235 17.28 -11.94 -2.19
CA VAL A 235 17.14 -11.34 -3.53
C VAL A 235 16.98 -12.41 -4.61
N LEU A 236 17.78 -13.48 -4.56
CA LEU A 236 17.65 -14.60 -5.49
C LEU A 236 16.28 -15.30 -5.37
N ALA A 237 15.78 -15.47 -4.15
CA ALA A 237 14.45 -16.03 -3.91
C ALA A 237 13.33 -15.13 -4.48
N PHE A 238 13.42 -13.82 -4.25
CA PHE A 238 12.50 -12.83 -4.83
C PHE A 238 12.52 -12.88 -6.36
N ARG A 239 13.70 -12.92 -6.98
CA ARG A 239 13.83 -13.03 -8.44
C ARG A 239 13.19 -14.29 -8.99
N LYS A 240 13.40 -15.44 -8.34
CA LYS A 240 12.78 -16.71 -8.77
C LYS A 240 11.26 -16.65 -8.67
N PHE A 241 10.73 -16.09 -7.57
CA PHE A 241 9.29 -15.92 -7.38
C PHE A 241 8.69 -14.99 -8.43
N MET A 242 9.31 -13.84 -8.68
CA MET A 242 8.82 -12.84 -9.64
C MET A 242 9.16 -13.15 -11.11
N VAL A 243 9.89 -14.24 -11.36
CA VAL A 243 10.41 -14.65 -12.67
C VAL A 243 11.22 -13.51 -13.32
N LEU A 244 12.26 -13.06 -12.60
CA LEU A 244 13.14 -11.95 -12.97
C LEU A 244 14.56 -12.45 -13.30
N PRO A 245 14.81 -12.96 -14.52
CA PRO A 245 16.16 -13.27 -14.96
C PRO A 245 17.02 -12.00 -15.10
N GLU A 246 18.34 -12.08 -14.97
CA GLU A 246 19.12 -13.26 -14.55
C GLU A 246 18.92 -13.58 -13.06
N TYR A 247 18.94 -14.88 -12.72
CA TYR A 247 18.76 -15.35 -11.33
C TYR A 247 20.07 -15.23 -10.55
N THR A 248 20.41 -14.00 -10.17
CA THR A 248 21.60 -13.64 -9.39
C THR A 248 21.25 -13.14 -7.99
N GLU A 249 22.24 -13.00 -7.13
CA GLU A 249 22.09 -12.44 -5.77
C GLU A 249 22.24 -10.90 -5.73
N ILE A 250 22.27 -10.25 -6.90
CA ILE A 250 22.46 -8.80 -7.04
C ILE A 250 21.10 -8.12 -6.99
N ALA A 251 20.94 -7.10 -6.14
CA ALA A 251 19.78 -6.22 -6.18
C ALA A 251 20.03 -5.10 -7.19
N ASP A 252 19.61 -5.30 -8.44
CA ASP A 252 19.68 -4.30 -9.50
C ASP A 252 18.40 -3.47 -9.59
N VAL A 253 18.31 -2.60 -10.60
CA VAL A 253 17.13 -1.75 -10.83
C VAL A 253 15.83 -2.54 -10.99
N VAL A 254 15.87 -3.76 -11.54
CA VAL A 254 14.68 -4.59 -11.75
C VAL A 254 14.17 -5.09 -10.41
N VAL A 255 15.07 -5.56 -9.54
CA VAL A 255 14.74 -5.99 -8.17
C VAL A 255 14.25 -4.80 -7.35
N ILE A 256 15.04 -3.72 -7.26
CA ILE A 256 14.75 -2.59 -6.37
C ILE A 256 13.42 -1.93 -6.77
N LYS A 257 13.15 -1.79 -8.07
CA LYS A 257 11.86 -1.29 -8.56
C LYS A 257 10.72 -2.28 -8.29
N GLY A 258 10.96 -3.58 -8.43
CA GLY A 258 9.98 -4.62 -8.08
C GLY A 258 9.61 -4.65 -6.60
N LEU A 259 10.52 -4.25 -5.70
CA LEU A 259 10.26 -4.18 -4.27
C LEU A 259 9.38 -2.97 -3.89
N LEU A 260 9.54 -1.84 -4.59
CA LEU A 260 8.95 -0.55 -4.18
C LEU A 260 7.83 -0.03 -5.10
N SER A 261 7.67 -0.63 -6.28
CA SER A 261 6.62 -0.31 -7.25
C SER A 261 5.83 -1.57 -7.59
N SER A 262 4.51 -1.52 -7.44
CA SER A 262 3.63 -2.66 -7.74
C SER A 262 3.71 -3.15 -9.19
N ALA A 263 4.00 -2.25 -10.14
CA ALA A 263 4.18 -2.60 -11.55
C ALA A 263 5.59 -3.13 -11.88
N GLY A 264 6.54 -3.05 -10.94
CA GLY A 264 7.95 -3.38 -11.16
C GLY A 264 8.58 -2.62 -12.34
N ASP A 265 9.54 -3.24 -13.03
CA ASP A 265 10.09 -2.70 -14.27
C ASP A 265 9.26 -3.13 -15.48
N ILE A 266 8.45 -2.21 -15.99
CA ILE A 266 7.59 -2.41 -17.18
C ILE A 266 8.36 -2.60 -18.49
N ARG A 267 9.70 -2.46 -18.48
CA ARG A 267 10.55 -2.65 -19.67
C ARG A 267 11.02 -4.09 -19.83
N ARG A 268 10.75 -4.96 -18.85
CA ARG A 268 11.11 -6.39 -18.93
C ARG A 268 10.25 -7.10 -19.98
N SER A 269 10.79 -8.14 -20.61
CA SER A 269 10.00 -9.05 -21.43
C SER A 269 8.96 -9.78 -20.56
N ALA A 270 7.87 -10.20 -21.18
CA ALA A 270 6.82 -10.97 -20.53
C ALA A 270 6.63 -12.28 -21.30
N ASP A 271 6.43 -13.37 -20.57
CA ASP A 271 6.08 -14.67 -21.17
C ASP A 271 4.56 -14.81 -21.40
N GLY A 272 3.77 -13.92 -20.81
CA GLY A 272 2.32 -13.96 -20.86
C GLY A 272 1.69 -12.59 -21.11
N ALA A 273 0.50 -12.61 -21.70
CA ALA A 273 -0.36 -11.44 -21.88
C ALA A 273 -1.80 -11.82 -21.56
N ASP A 274 -2.67 -10.85 -21.27
CA ASP A 274 -4.12 -11.06 -21.28
C ASP A 274 -4.79 -9.96 -22.10
N THR A 275 -5.98 -10.25 -22.63
CA THR A 275 -6.74 -9.25 -23.38
C THR A 275 -8.22 -9.57 -23.39
N SER A 276 -9.05 -8.53 -23.44
CA SER A 276 -10.49 -8.65 -23.70
C SER A 276 -10.81 -8.76 -25.18
N THR A 277 -9.88 -8.43 -26.08
CA THR A 277 -10.12 -8.48 -27.53
C THR A 277 -9.99 -9.90 -28.05
N GLN A 278 -10.99 -10.39 -28.79
CA GLN A 278 -10.89 -11.65 -29.52
C GLN A 278 -9.77 -11.55 -30.56
N LEU A 279 -8.81 -12.47 -30.49
CA LEU A 279 -7.58 -12.39 -31.25
C LEU A 279 -7.75 -12.88 -32.69
N THR A 280 -7.27 -12.07 -33.64
CA THR A 280 -7.11 -12.48 -35.03
C THR A 280 -5.81 -13.27 -35.23
N ARG A 281 -5.68 -13.99 -36.34
CA ARG A 281 -4.44 -14.70 -36.70
C ARG A 281 -3.22 -13.77 -36.77
N SER A 282 -3.38 -12.53 -37.24
CA SER A 282 -2.27 -11.58 -37.29
C SER A 282 -1.85 -11.11 -35.89
N GLN A 283 -2.81 -10.87 -34.99
CA GLN A 283 -2.51 -10.52 -33.60
C GLN A 283 -1.85 -11.67 -32.86
N ILE A 284 -2.29 -12.91 -33.08
CA ILE A 284 -1.63 -14.11 -32.53
C ILE A 284 -0.19 -14.19 -33.04
N GLN A 285 0.06 -13.92 -34.32
CA GLN A 285 1.42 -13.89 -34.86
C GLN A 285 2.26 -12.79 -34.18
N THR A 286 1.68 -11.60 -33.94
CA THR A 286 2.37 -10.55 -33.18
C THR A 286 2.77 -11.02 -31.78
N LEU A 287 1.93 -11.78 -31.08
CA LEU A 287 2.27 -12.33 -29.77
C LEU A 287 3.46 -13.31 -29.87
N VAL A 288 3.47 -14.19 -30.87
CA VAL A 288 4.60 -15.10 -31.15
C VAL A 288 5.88 -14.34 -31.45
N ASP A 289 5.80 -13.31 -32.29
CA ASP A 289 6.95 -12.49 -32.69
C ASP A 289 7.54 -11.68 -31.52
N ASN A 290 6.81 -11.56 -30.41
CA ASN A 290 7.24 -10.92 -29.16
C ASN A 290 7.51 -11.94 -28.03
N ASP A 291 7.75 -13.20 -28.38
CA ASP A 291 8.09 -14.30 -27.45
C ASP A 291 7.03 -14.58 -26.36
N ILE A 292 5.78 -14.16 -26.56
CA ILE A 292 4.67 -14.53 -25.69
C ILE A 292 4.41 -16.03 -25.84
N LYS A 293 4.19 -16.72 -24.72
CA LYS A 293 3.97 -18.17 -24.65
C LYS A 293 2.55 -18.53 -24.21
N ILE A 294 1.91 -17.64 -23.43
CA ILE A 294 0.59 -17.89 -22.86
C ILE A 294 -0.29 -16.65 -22.91
N VAL A 295 -1.58 -16.83 -23.20
CA VAL A 295 -2.54 -15.73 -23.27
C VAL A 295 -3.74 -15.97 -22.35
N GLY A 296 -4.03 -14.99 -21.49
CA GLY A 296 -5.23 -14.93 -20.68
C GLY A 296 -6.42 -14.49 -21.51
N ARG A 297 -7.47 -15.32 -21.56
CA ARG A 297 -8.66 -15.03 -22.35
C ARG A 297 -9.93 -15.36 -21.58
N TYR A 298 -10.94 -14.52 -21.78
CA TYR A 298 -12.18 -14.57 -20.99
C TYR A 298 -13.10 -15.68 -21.49
N LEU A 299 -13.76 -16.40 -20.58
CA LEU A 299 -14.73 -17.45 -20.92
C LEU A 299 -16.05 -16.89 -21.43
N THR A 300 -16.44 -15.71 -20.96
CA THR A 300 -17.80 -15.16 -21.11
C THR A 300 -17.80 -13.64 -21.32
N GLY A 301 -18.96 -13.10 -21.68
CA GLY A 301 -19.32 -11.68 -21.56
C GLY A 301 -18.86 -10.75 -22.68
N THR A 302 -19.06 -9.46 -22.44
CA THR A 302 -18.71 -8.34 -23.33
C THR A 302 -17.91 -7.28 -22.58
N VAL A 303 -17.25 -6.39 -23.33
CA VAL A 303 -16.58 -5.18 -22.83
C VAL A 303 -16.98 -3.96 -23.66
N GLY A 304 -16.91 -2.77 -23.07
CA GLY A 304 -17.37 -1.53 -23.69
C GLY A 304 -18.84 -1.25 -23.37
N ILE A 305 -19.33 -0.08 -23.79
CA ILE A 305 -20.71 0.36 -23.59
C ILE A 305 -21.28 0.95 -24.87
N GLY A 306 -22.57 0.73 -25.11
CA GLY A 306 -23.27 1.27 -26.28
C GLY A 306 -22.63 0.78 -27.59
N LYS A 307 -22.26 1.72 -28.47
CA LYS A 307 -21.68 1.41 -29.79
C LYS A 307 -20.30 0.73 -29.73
N ASP A 308 -19.59 0.85 -28.62
CA ASP A 308 -18.24 0.29 -28.44
C ASP A 308 -18.27 -1.08 -27.71
N GLU A 309 -19.47 -1.58 -27.41
CA GLU A 309 -19.67 -2.91 -26.84
C GLU A 309 -19.24 -3.99 -27.84
N ARG A 310 -18.39 -4.91 -27.38
CA ARG A 310 -17.88 -6.03 -28.17
C ARG A 310 -17.70 -7.28 -27.34
N ASN A 311 -17.66 -8.42 -28.02
CA ASN A 311 -17.41 -9.71 -27.39
C ASN A 311 -16.01 -9.78 -26.78
N LYS A 312 -15.93 -10.34 -25.56
CA LYS A 312 -14.65 -10.65 -24.91
C LYS A 312 -14.38 -12.14 -24.76
N TYR A 313 -15.43 -12.96 -24.88
CA TYR A 313 -15.38 -14.40 -24.67
C TYR A 313 -14.54 -15.14 -25.71
N LEU A 314 -13.96 -16.27 -25.31
CA LEU A 314 -13.25 -17.21 -26.16
C LEU A 314 -14.19 -17.91 -27.15
N THR A 315 -13.69 -18.21 -28.34
CA THR A 315 -14.37 -19.09 -29.30
C THR A 315 -13.51 -20.31 -29.63
N THR A 316 -14.12 -21.40 -30.09
CA THR A 316 -13.39 -22.58 -30.57
C THR A 316 -12.46 -22.25 -31.73
N GLU A 317 -12.85 -21.33 -32.63
CA GLU A 317 -12.00 -20.87 -33.72
C GLU A 317 -10.77 -20.11 -33.20
N GLU A 318 -10.95 -19.20 -32.26
CA GLU A 318 -9.85 -18.46 -31.61
C GLU A 318 -8.88 -19.43 -30.92
N LEU A 319 -9.39 -20.38 -30.12
CA LEU A 319 -8.57 -21.40 -29.47
C LEU A 319 -7.75 -22.20 -30.47
N ASN A 320 -8.36 -22.69 -31.55
CA ASN A 320 -7.66 -23.44 -32.59
C ASN A 320 -6.55 -22.61 -33.25
N ASN A 321 -6.81 -21.32 -33.52
CA ASN A 321 -5.80 -20.43 -34.09
C ASN A 321 -4.63 -20.20 -33.11
N ILE A 322 -4.90 -20.01 -31.81
CA ILE A 322 -3.87 -19.82 -30.78
C ILE A 322 -3.00 -21.08 -30.65
N PHE A 323 -3.63 -22.25 -30.51
CA PHE A 323 -2.93 -23.53 -30.36
C PHE A 323 -2.12 -23.91 -31.62
N SER A 324 -2.58 -23.55 -32.82
CA SER A 324 -1.83 -23.78 -34.07
C SER A 324 -0.49 -23.04 -34.12
N LYS A 325 -0.29 -22.06 -33.22
CA LYS A 325 0.94 -21.29 -33.07
C LYS A 325 1.75 -21.69 -31.83
N ASN A 326 1.42 -22.82 -31.20
CA ASN A 326 2.05 -23.36 -29.99
C ASN A 326 1.96 -22.42 -28.77
N LEU A 327 0.98 -21.51 -28.75
CA LEU A 327 0.66 -20.71 -27.57
C LEU A 327 -0.28 -21.48 -26.65
N SER A 328 -0.17 -21.25 -25.34
CA SER A 328 -1.11 -21.75 -24.33
C SER A 328 -2.17 -20.70 -23.98
N VAL A 329 -3.28 -21.12 -23.38
CA VAL A 329 -4.34 -20.23 -22.90
C VAL A 329 -4.62 -20.53 -21.43
N PHE A 330 -4.72 -19.48 -20.59
CA PHE A 330 -5.34 -19.60 -19.27
C PHE A 330 -6.73 -18.94 -19.27
N PRO A 331 -7.80 -19.66 -18.90
CA PRO A 331 -9.14 -19.11 -18.89
C PRO A 331 -9.37 -18.13 -17.74
N ILE A 332 -10.01 -17.00 -18.04
CA ILE A 332 -10.43 -15.98 -17.08
C ILE A 332 -11.95 -15.90 -17.04
N TYR A 333 -12.55 -15.79 -15.86
CA TYR A 333 -13.96 -15.45 -15.70
C TYR A 333 -14.10 -14.06 -15.07
N GLN A 334 -14.85 -13.18 -15.76
CA GLN A 334 -15.18 -11.84 -15.28
C GLN A 334 -16.42 -11.31 -16.03
N ASP A 335 -17.63 -11.41 -15.46
CA ASP A 335 -18.84 -10.81 -16.05
C ASP A 335 -19.28 -9.51 -15.32
N GLY A 336 -18.53 -9.10 -14.31
CA GLY A 336 -18.75 -7.89 -13.53
C GLY A 336 -17.56 -7.62 -12.61
N GLY A 337 -17.83 -7.15 -11.39
CA GLY A 337 -16.79 -6.93 -10.37
C GLY A 337 -16.37 -5.48 -10.16
N ALA A 338 -17.00 -4.50 -10.83
CA ALA A 338 -16.70 -3.08 -10.66
C ALA A 338 -17.22 -2.46 -9.33
N ALA A 339 -17.86 -3.25 -8.46
CA ALA A 339 -18.39 -2.78 -7.17
C ALA A 339 -18.41 -3.92 -6.14
N LEU A 340 -18.23 -3.58 -4.86
CA LEU A 340 -18.25 -4.52 -3.74
C LEU A 340 -19.51 -5.39 -3.71
N ALA A 341 -20.67 -4.80 -3.97
CA ALA A 341 -21.97 -5.49 -3.97
C ALA A 341 -22.10 -6.62 -5.01
N TYR A 342 -21.18 -6.70 -5.99
CA TYR A 342 -21.11 -7.83 -6.90
C TYR A 342 -20.66 -9.11 -6.17
N PHE A 343 -19.68 -8.99 -5.27
CA PHE A 343 -18.97 -10.09 -4.65
C PHE A 343 -19.76 -10.65 -3.46
N THR A 344 -20.66 -11.58 -3.75
CA THR A 344 -21.49 -12.29 -2.77
C THR A 344 -21.41 -13.79 -2.99
N TYR A 345 -21.75 -14.57 -1.96
CA TYR A 345 -21.78 -16.03 -2.04
C TYR A 345 -22.67 -16.54 -3.20
N ASP A 346 -23.89 -16.04 -3.31
CA ASP A 346 -24.83 -16.44 -4.38
C ASP A 346 -24.33 -16.06 -5.77
N ARG A 347 -23.67 -14.89 -5.89
CA ARG A 347 -22.99 -14.51 -7.14
C ARG A 347 -21.90 -15.52 -7.48
N GLY A 348 -21.07 -15.90 -6.51
CA GLY A 348 -20.00 -16.89 -6.68
C GLY A 348 -20.52 -18.25 -7.16
N LEU A 349 -21.64 -18.73 -6.60
CA LEU A 349 -22.30 -19.96 -7.06
C LEU A 349 -22.75 -19.86 -8.53
N SER A 350 -23.40 -18.75 -8.89
CA SER A 350 -23.89 -18.50 -10.25
C SER A 350 -22.73 -18.41 -11.25
N ASP A 351 -21.71 -17.64 -10.89
CA ASP A 351 -20.56 -17.35 -11.74
C ASP A 351 -19.68 -18.57 -11.94
N GLY A 352 -19.45 -19.36 -10.88
CA GLY A 352 -18.77 -20.64 -10.99
C GLY A 352 -19.49 -21.61 -11.94
N LYS A 353 -20.82 -21.72 -11.86
CA LYS A 353 -21.60 -22.56 -12.80
C LYS A 353 -21.45 -22.10 -14.25
N LYS A 354 -21.57 -20.79 -14.50
CA LYS A 354 -21.39 -20.21 -15.84
C LYS A 354 -19.98 -20.48 -16.39
N ALA A 355 -18.95 -20.32 -15.57
CA ALA A 355 -17.58 -20.60 -15.95
C ALA A 355 -17.39 -22.08 -16.33
N ILE A 356 -17.94 -23.01 -15.54
CA ILE A 356 -17.91 -24.45 -15.82
C ILE A 356 -18.61 -24.77 -17.14
N ASP A 357 -19.80 -24.22 -17.37
CA ASP A 357 -20.57 -24.47 -18.59
C ASP A 357 -19.85 -23.91 -19.82
N ALA A 358 -19.32 -22.69 -19.74
CA ALA A 358 -18.53 -22.10 -20.81
C ALA A 358 -17.27 -22.92 -21.12
N ALA A 359 -16.53 -23.35 -20.10
CA ALA A 359 -15.33 -24.15 -20.26
C ALA A 359 -15.62 -25.51 -20.92
N LYS A 360 -16.70 -26.19 -20.50
CA LYS A 360 -17.15 -27.45 -21.12
C LYS A 360 -17.56 -27.27 -22.57
N ASN A 361 -18.31 -26.22 -22.89
CA ASN A 361 -18.75 -25.93 -24.25
C ASN A 361 -17.57 -25.63 -25.20
N LEU A 362 -16.49 -25.06 -24.66
CA LEU A 362 -15.24 -24.82 -25.39
C LEU A 362 -14.31 -26.04 -25.43
N ASN A 363 -14.69 -27.16 -24.82
CA ASN A 363 -13.87 -28.36 -24.64
C ASN A 363 -12.53 -28.08 -23.93
N ILE A 364 -12.53 -27.14 -22.97
CA ILE A 364 -11.36 -26.91 -22.14
C ILE A 364 -11.10 -28.16 -21.29
N PRO A 365 -9.88 -28.72 -21.30
CA PRO A 365 -9.55 -29.92 -20.55
C PRO A 365 -9.88 -29.80 -19.07
N LEU A 366 -10.35 -30.89 -18.46
CA LEU A 366 -10.45 -30.98 -17.01
C LEU A 366 -9.06 -30.80 -16.38
N THR A 367 -9.03 -30.45 -15.10
CA THR A 367 -7.85 -30.04 -14.33
C THR A 367 -7.25 -28.69 -14.73
N THR A 368 -7.72 -28.04 -15.81
CA THR A 368 -7.35 -26.65 -16.11
C THR A 368 -7.82 -25.72 -14.99
N VAL A 369 -6.96 -24.76 -14.63
CA VAL A 369 -7.27 -23.67 -13.69
C VAL A 369 -8.12 -22.63 -14.39
N ILE A 370 -9.25 -22.26 -13.79
CA ILE A 370 -10.06 -21.12 -14.21
C ILE A 370 -9.84 -19.98 -13.21
N TYR A 371 -9.37 -18.84 -13.70
CA TYR A 371 -9.08 -17.67 -12.88
C TYR A 371 -10.30 -16.76 -12.77
N PHE A 372 -10.86 -16.62 -11.57
CA PHE A 372 -11.98 -15.72 -11.29
C PHE A 372 -11.44 -14.34 -10.90
N ALA A 373 -11.85 -13.30 -11.63
CA ALA A 373 -11.32 -11.96 -11.42
C ALA A 373 -11.99 -11.21 -10.26
N VAL A 374 -11.17 -10.58 -9.42
CA VAL A 374 -11.52 -9.54 -8.46
C VAL A 374 -10.86 -8.25 -8.95
N ASP A 375 -11.52 -7.59 -9.90
CA ASP A 375 -11.05 -6.37 -10.54
C ASP A 375 -11.51 -5.13 -9.76
N LEU A 376 -11.13 -5.09 -8.47
CA LEU A 376 -11.45 -4.02 -7.53
C LEU A 376 -10.38 -3.94 -6.44
N ASP A 377 -9.95 -2.72 -6.11
CA ASP A 377 -9.00 -2.45 -5.03
C ASP A 377 -9.68 -2.57 -3.65
N MET A 378 -9.91 -3.80 -3.19
CA MET A 378 -10.41 -4.08 -1.84
C MET A 378 -9.31 -3.95 -0.79
N LEU A 379 -9.61 -3.34 0.36
CA LEU A 379 -8.64 -3.10 1.42
C LEU A 379 -9.03 -3.79 2.74
N GLY A 380 -8.04 -4.26 3.49
CA GLY A 380 -8.23 -4.75 4.85
C GLY A 380 -9.35 -5.77 5.00
N GLU A 381 -10.32 -5.46 5.86
CA GLU A 381 -11.48 -6.31 6.18
C GLU A 381 -12.46 -6.49 5.01
N GLU A 382 -12.46 -5.59 4.02
CA GLU A 382 -13.33 -5.69 2.85
C GLU A 382 -13.02 -6.96 2.03
N ILE A 383 -11.76 -7.39 2.00
CA ILE A 383 -11.34 -8.54 1.18
C ILE A 383 -12.10 -9.80 1.59
N LEU A 384 -12.11 -10.15 2.87
CA LEU A 384 -12.82 -11.36 3.33
C LEU A 384 -14.33 -11.16 3.37
N ALA A 385 -14.80 -9.95 3.69
CA ALA A 385 -16.24 -9.65 3.73
C ALA A 385 -16.92 -9.76 2.36
N TYR A 386 -16.19 -9.51 1.26
CA TYR A 386 -16.73 -9.50 -0.10
C TYR A 386 -16.10 -10.57 -0.99
N ALA A 387 -14.80 -10.45 -1.32
CA ALA A 387 -14.14 -11.45 -2.16
C ALA A 387 -14.12 -12.84 -1.49
N GLY A 388 -13.93 -12.90 -0.17
CA GLY A 388 -14.00 -14.15 0.59
C GLY A 388 -15.36 -14.85 0.44
N GLU A 389 -16.46 -14.11 0.65
CA GLU A 389 -17.82 -14.64 0.48
C GLU A 389 -18.09 -15.10 -0.97
N TYR A 390 -17.66 -14.32 -1.95
CA TYR A 390 -17.74 -14.70 -3.36
C TYR A 390 -16.99 -16.01 -3.65
N PHE A 391 -15.73 -16.13 -3.20
CA PHE A 391 -14.91 -17.32 -3.46
C PHE A 391 -15.38 -18.56 -2.70
N LYS A 392 -16.04 -18.43 -1.54
CA LYS A 392 -16.76 -19.54 -0.91
C LYS A 392 -17.83 -20.12 -1.84
N GLY A 393 -18.59 -19.25 -2.50
CA GLY A 393 -19.60 -19.64 -3.49
C GLY A 393 -18.96 -20.29 -4.73
N VAL A 394 -17.92 -19.68 -5.30
CA VAL A 394 -17.18 -20.24 -6.44
C VAL A 394 -16.63 -21.62 -6.11
N SER A 395 -15.93 -21.76 -4.98
CA SER A 395 -15.31 -23.01 -4.56
C SER A 395 -16.32 -24.15 -4.39
N ALA A 396 -17.49 -23.86 -3.82
CA ALA A 396 -18.55 -24.84 -3.58
C ALA A 396 -19.09 -25.52 -4.86
N VAL A 397 -19.05 -24.84 -6.02
CA VAL A 397 -19.45 -25.43 -7.31
C VAL A 397 -18.26 -25.98 -8.07
N MET A 398 -17.10 -25.32 -7.98
CA MET A 398 -15.88 -25.74 -8.67
C MET A 398 -15.35 -27.09 -8.14
N SER A 399 -15.53 -27.39 -6.86
CA SER A 399 -15.06 -28.65 -6.23
C SER A 399 -15.65 -29.92 -6.87
N TYR A 400 -16.79 -29.82 -7.56
CA TYR A 400 -17.44 -30.94 -8.25
C TYR A 400 -17.32 -30.85 -9.78
N SER A 401 -16.59 -29.86 -10.29
CA SER A 401 -16.55 -29.55 -11.73
C SER A 401 -15.48 -30.32 -12.51
N GLY A 402 -14.41 -30.75 -11.83
CA GLY A 402 -13.19 -31.28 -12.43
C GLY A 402 -12.18 -30.20 -12.86
N TYR A 403 -12.53 -28.92 -12.82
CA TYR A 403 -11.61 -27.78 -13.01
C TYR A 403 -11.01 -27.33 -11.67
N GLN A 404 -9.93 -26.56 -11.73
CA GLN A 404 -9.28 -25.96 -10.56
C GLN A 404 -9.67 -24.48 -10.42
N THR A 405 -9.76 -23.99 -9.18
CA THR A 405 -10.12 -22.61 -8.87
C THR A 405 -8.87 -21.75 -8.73
N GLY A 406 -8.74 -20.74 -9.59
CA GLY A 406 -7.74 -19.68 -9.50
C GLY A 406 -8.36 -18.32 -9.17
N VAL A 407 -7.57 -17.42 -8.60
CA VAL A 407 -7.93 -16.03 -8.30
C VAL A 407 -7.07 -15.07 -9.12
N TYR A 408 -7.71 -14.13 -9.81
CA TYR A 408 -7.05 -13.04 -10.53
C TYR A 408 -7.36 -11.72 -9.81
N GLY A 409 -6.35 -11.07 -9.22
CA GLY A 409 -6.54 -9.85 -8.46
C GLY A 409 -5.23 -9.32 -7.87
N THR A 410 -5.35 -8.36 -6.96
CA THR A 410 -4.17 -7.84 -6.24
C THR A 410 -3.53 -8.94 -5.39
N ARG A 411 -2.21 -8.84 -5.14
CA ARG A 411 -1.47 -9.82 -4.31
C ARG A 411 -2.17 -10.09 -2.97
N ASN A 412 -2.66 -9.04 -2.30
CA ASN A 412 -3.33 -9.19 -1.00
C ASN A 412 -4.64 -9.98 -1.11
N VAL A 413 -5.45 -9.71 -2.15
CA VAL A 413 -6.66 -10.50 -2.44
C VAL A 413 -6.27 -11.95 -2.70
N CYS A 414 -5.33 -12.21 -3.62
CA CYS A 414 -4.92 -13.57 -3.95
C CYS A 414 -4.40 -14.34 -2.73
N SER A 415 -3.49 -13.75 -1.95
CA SER A 415 -2.96 -14.35 -0.73
C SER A 415 -4.05 -14.68 0.29
N GLN A 416 -5.00 -13.79 0.55
CA GLN A 416 -6.05 -14.05 1.52
C GLN A 416 -7.03 -15.13 1.06
N ILE A 417 -7.43 -15.12 -0.21
CA ILE A 417 -8.32 -16.15 -0.76
C ILE A 417 -7.65 -17.53 -0.74
N ILE A 418 -6.38 -17.61 -1.13
CA ILE A 418 -5.60 -18.87 -1.13
C ILE A 418 -5.36 -19.37 0.30
N ASN A 419 -4.93 -18.50 1.22
CA ASN A 419 -4.64 -18.88 2.61
C ASN A 419 -5.89 -19.37 3.37
N ASN A 420 -7.08 -18.93 2.98
CA ASN A 420 -8.35 -19.42 3.52
C ASN A 420 -8.88 -20.68 2.80
N GLY A 421 -8.16 -21.20 1.80
CA GLY A 421 -8.51 -22.42 1.08
C GLY A 421 -9.66 -22.29 0.10
N TYR A 422 -10.02 -21.06 -0.31
CA TYR A 422 -11.13 -20.85 -1.25
C TYR A 422 -10.69 -20.93 -2.72
N ALA A 423 -9.39 -20.80 -2.99
CA ALA A 423 -8.76 -21.05 -4.29
C ALA A 423 -7.37 -21.68 -4.07
N SER A 424 -6.75 -22.19 -5.14
CA SER A 424 -5.43 -22.82 -5.06
C SER A 424 -4.36 -22.13 -5.90
N PHE A 425 -4.75 -21.20 -6.79
CA PHE A 425 -3.87 -20.60 -7.80
C PHE A 425 -4.10 -19.11 -7.97
#